data_AF-A0A1X7SRJ1-F1
#
_entry.id   AF-A0A1X7SRJ1-F1
#
_cell.length_a   1.000
_cell.length_b   1.000
_cell.length_c   1.000
_cell.angle_alpha   90.00
_cell.angle_beta   90.00
_cell.angle_gamma   90.00
#
_symmetry.space_group_name_H-M   'P 1'
#
loop_
_entity.id
_entity.type
_entity.pdbx_description
1 polymer ?
#
loop_
_entity_poly.entity_id
_entity_poly.type
_entity_poly.pdbx_seq_one_letter_code
_entity_poly.pdbx_strand_id
1 'polypeptide(L)'
;MLISVSLLLPNILPYGIDQLMNESTVKIRAFIHWFCLCLYSGYALPNIPDELTILVVALTLFSFSLCLHFLFKHRFEHIPIPNPYKIVFKVLKFSLKTSGTRRQYRSAFTYWGEEPSRMDLAKERYGGCFSHEEVENVKTFLRIALVLATVFPLIVSNVFLFYLPNFTAQFKNGSKENAHDAIYILGNLVLLFFLVPLIELVILPLFPKLEYFIINPLKGLGLAYILLILSIVSVFLIDLFGRFFADNNSNVPCFFTWKLVHQTIDISYWILLIPSVLAGASYFLTEIYLFEFMCSQSPFGMHGMIIGLHWFLSGIFTDFVIGVVLIVYLHPIPSFNFMSCTSWFTIMLCIIAGIGLVVYVLIARWYVNRVRDTDLGLRAAVEEHWENRLTLENDTETEDFVISSVR
;
A
#
# COMPACT_ATOMS: atom_id res chain seq x y z
N MET A 1 -11.80 -19.45 -1.55
CA MET A 1 -10.45 -19.00 -1.15
C MET A 1 -10.24 -17.51 -1.42
N LEU A 2 -10.39 -17.03 -2.67
CA LEU A 2 -10.26 -15.60 -3.03
C LEU A 2 -11.03 -14.64 -2.11
N ILE A 3 -12.33 -14.87 -1.87
CA ILE A 3 -13.15 -14.03 -0.98
C ILE A 3 -12.59 -14.00 0.46
N SER A 4 -12.11 -15.13 0.97
CA SER A 4 -11.53 -15.20 2.32
C SER A 4 -10.20 -14.46 2.40
N VAL A 5 -9.34 -14.58 1.38
CA VAL A 5 -8.08 -13.83 1.30
C VAL A 5 -8.36 -12.33 1.19
N SER A 6 -9.36 -11.92 0.39
CA SER A 6 -9.79 -10.53 0.25
C SER A 6 -10.37 -9.94 1.53
N LEU A 7 -10.95 -10.74 2.42
CA LEU A 7 -11.43 -10.30 3.74
C LEU A 7 -10.33 -10.31 4.80
N LEU A 8 -9.32 -11.18 4.66
CA LEU A 8 -8.24 -11.33 5.62
C LEU A 8 -7.17 -10.25 5.48
N LEU A 9 -6.66 -10.04 4.26
CA LEU A 9 -5.61 -9.04 3.96
C LEU A 9 -5.90 -7.63 4.49
N PRO A 10 -7.11 -7.06 4.35
CA PRO A 10 -7.37 -5.72 4.86
C PRO A 10 -7.44 -5.65 6.38
N ASN A 11 -7.58 -6.78 7.09
CA ASN A 11 -7.82 -6.82 8.53
C ASN A 11 -6.64 -7.30 9.37
N ILE A 12 -5.66 -8.04 8.80
CA ILE A 12 -4.50 -8.54 9.57
C ILE A 12 -3.67 -7.37 10.15
N LEU A 13 -3.28 -6.42 9.30
CA LEU A 13 -2.42 -5.32 9.71
C LEU A 13 -3.11 -4.37 10.72
N PRO A 14 -4.38 -3.94 10.51
CA PRO A 14 -5.13 -3.22 11.53
C PRO A 14 -5.19 -3.96 12.86
N TYR A 15 -5.54 -5.25 12.82
CA TYR A 15 -5.67 -6.04 14.03
C TYR A 15 -4.36 -6.09 14.81
N GLY A 16 -3.23 -6.29 14.13
CA GLY A 16 -1.92 -6.29 14.77
C GLY A 16 -1.53 -4.93 15.38
N ILE A 17 -1.89 -3.82 14.74
CA ILE A 17 -1.65 -2.46 15.26
C ILE A 17 -2.53 -2.16 16.46
N ASP A 18 -3.78 -2.60 16.42
CA ASP A 18 -4.74 -2.42 17.52
C ASP A 18 -4.26 -3.14 18.79
N GLN A 19 -3.48 -4.24 18.67
CA GLN A 19 -2.82 -4.91 19.81
C GLN A 19 -1.60 -4.15 20.36
N LEU A 20 -1.07 -3.14 19.65
CA LEU A 20 0.15 -2.39 20.00
C LEU A 20 -0.16 -0.97 20.49
N MET A 21 -1.37 -0.73 21.00
CA MET A 21 -1.86 0.61 21.33
C MET A 21 -1.03 1.34 22.41
N ASN A 22 -0.42 0.58 23.33
CA ASN A 22 0.41 1.11 24.42
C ASN A 22 1.92 1.15 24.09
N GLU A 23 2.31 0.77 22.87
CA GLU A 23 3.71 0.64 22.49
C GLU A 23 4.27 1.90 21.82
N SER A 24 5.59 2.09 21.94
CA SER A 24 6.28 3.22 21.32
C SER A 24 6.12 3.22 19.79
N THR A 25 6.11 4.40 19.17
CA THR A 25 6.03 4.58 17.71
C THR A 25 7.11 3.80 16.95
N VAL A 26 8.30 3.66 17.52
CA VAL A 26 9.42 2.87 16.96
C VAL A 26 9.06 1.39 16.84
N LYS A 27 8.43 0.80 17.88
CA LYS A 27 8.00 -0.61 17.86
C LYS A 27 6.86 -0.84 16.87
N ILE A 28 5.91 0.09 16.78
CA ILE A 28 4.80 0.01 15.81
C ILE A 28 5.35 0.04 14.38
N ARG A 29 6.31 0.93 14.09
CA ARG A 29 6.97 0.98 12.78
C ARG A 29 7.71 -0.32 12.46
N ALA A 30 8.52 -0.81 13.40
CA ALA A 30 9.22 -2.08 13.22
C ALA A 30 8.24 -3.23 12.93
N PHE A 31 7.12 -3.30 13.65
CA PHE A 31 6.05 -4.26 13.38
C PHE A 31 5.53 -4.17 11.94
N ILE A 32 5.27 -2.97 11.42
CA ILE A 32 4.82 -2.75 10.03
C ILE A 32 5.89 -3.26 9.04
N HIS A 33 7.16 -2.96 9.28
CA HIS A 33 8.25 -3.38 8.39
C HIS A 33 8.41 -4.91 8.35
N TRP A 34 8.38 -5.57 9.52
CA TRP A 34 8.40 -7.02 9.61
C TRP A 34 7.16 -7.67 9.01
N PHE A 35 5.99 -7.06 9.18
CA PHE A 35 4.76 -7.50 8.52
C PHE A 35 4.89 -7.47 7.00
N CYS A 36 5.42 -6.38 6.44
CA CYS A 36 5.66 -6.26 4.99
C CYS A 36 6.63 -7.35 4.51
N LEU A 37 7.73 -7.57 5.24
CA LEU A 37 8.69 -8.63 4.92
C LEU A 37 7.99 -10.00 4.84
N CYS A 38 7.21 -10.35 5.86
CA CYS A 38 6.47 -11.60 5.91
C CYS A 38 5.46 -11.72 4.76
N LEU A 39 4.68 -10.66 4.51
CA LEU A 39 3.67 -10.64 3.44
C LEU A 39 4.31 -10.90 2.08
N TYR A 40 5.40 -10.20 1.76
CA TYR A 40 6.06 -10.35 0.45
C TYR A 40 6.91 -11.61 0.33
N SER A 41 7.45 -12.13 1.45
CA SER A 41 8.13 -13.43 1.45
C SER A 41 7.22 -14.58 1.01
N GLY A 42 5.89 -14.46 1.21
CA GLY A 42 4.92 -15.45 0.74
C GLY A 42 4.90 -15.61 -0.79
N TYR A 43 5.17 -14.54 -1.54
CA TYR A 43 5.25 -14.61 -3.02
C TYR A 43 6.51 -15.33 -3.53
N ALA A 44 7.45 -15.68 -2.66
CA ALA A 44 8.61 -16.52 -3.01
C ALA A 44 8.31 -18.02 -2.97
N LEU A 45 7.29 -18.45 -2.21
CA LEU A 45 6.94 -19.86 -2.01
C LEU A 45 6.50 -20.62 -3.27
N PRO A 46 5.81 -20.01 -4.27
CA PRO A 46 5.43 -20.70 -5.50
C PRO A 46 6.60 -21.16 -6.37
N ASN A 47 7.83 -20.71 -6.10
CA ASN A 47 9.04 -21.16 -6.80
C ASN A 47 9.50 -22.55 -6.34
N ILE A 48 8.84 -23.14 -5.34
CA ILE A 48 9.05 -24.55 -4.98
C ILE A 48 8.24 -25.40 -5.97
N PRO A 49 8.87 -26.28 -6.76
CA PRO A 49 8.21 -26.98 -7.87
C PRO A 49 7.20 -28.04 -7.42
N ASP A 50 7.20 -28.41 -6.14
CA ASP A 50 6.38 -29.50 -5.61
C ASP A 50 5.14 -28.98 -4.87
N GLU A 51 3.98 -29.12 -5.50
CA GLU A 51 2.67 -28.76 -4.94
C GLU A 51 2.39 -29.44 -3.60
N LEU A 52 2.86 -30.68 -3.42
CA LEU A 52 2.70 -31.42 -2.17
C LEU A 52 3.49 -30.76 -1.04
N THR A 53 4.72 -30.34 -1.33
CA THR A 53 5.56 -29.60 -0.37
C THR A 53 4.91 -28.27 0.03
N ILE A 54 4.34 -27.53 -0.93
CA ILE A 54 3.62 -26.28 -0.65
C ILE A 54 2.42 -26.54 0.28
N LEU A 55 1.63 -27.59 0.01
CA LEU A 55 0.47 -27.95 0.82
C LEU A 55 0.88 -28.34 2.26
N VAL A 56 1.94 -29.14 2.41
CA VAL A 56 2.44 -29.55 3.73
C VAL A 56 2.95 -28.33 4.52
N VAL A 57 3.70 -27.43 3.88
CA VAL A 57 4.17 -26.19 4.51
C VAL A 57 2.98 -25.30 4.92
N ALA A 58 1.98 -25.14 4.05
CA ALA A 58 0.79 -24.34 4.37
C ALA A 58 0.01 -24.91 5.57
N LEU A 59 -0.22 -26.23 5.60
CA LEU A 59 -0.94 -26.90 6.70
C LEU A 59 -0.18 -26.85 8.02
N THR A 60 1.15 -26.99 7.98
CA THR A 60 1.99 -26.88 9.18
C THR A 60 2.00 -25.46 9.74
N LEU A 61 2.15 -24.44 8.89
CA LEU A 61 2.06 -23.03 9.29
C LEU A 61 0.66 -22.69 9.83
N PHE A 62 -0.40 -23.19 9.20
CA PHE A 62 -1.76 -22.99 9.67
C PHE A 62 -1.99 -23.64 11.03
N SER A 63 -1.57 -24.89 11.21
CA SER A 63 -1.67 -25.61 12.49
C SER A 63 -0.88 -24.91 13.59
N PHE A 64 0.32 -24.42 13.28
CA PHE A 64 1.13 -23.63 14.19
C PHE A 64 0.44 -22.31 14.57
N SER A 65 -0.16 -21.61 13.61
CA SER A 65 -0.91 -20.37 13.86
C SER A 65 -2.13 -20.59 14.76
N LEU A 66 -2.85 -21.70 14.59
CA LEU A 66 -3.96 -22.07 15.46
C LEU A 66 -3.49 -22.40 16.87
N CYS A 67 -2.38 -23.13 16.99
CA CYS A 67 -1.77 -23.43 18.29
C CYS A 67 -1.40 -22.14 19.03
N LEU A 68 -0.72 -21.21 18.35
CA LEU A 68 -0.40 -19.89 18.90
C LEU A 68 -1.65 -19.11 19.29
N HIS A 69 -2.70 -19.11 18.46
CA HIS A 69 -3.95 -18.42 18.77
C HIS A 69 -4.59 -18.97 20.06
N PHE A 70 -4.68 -20.28 20.22
CA PHE A 70 -5.27 -20.88 21.42
C PHE A 70 -4.40 -20.64 22.67
N LEU A 71 -3.07 -20.73 22.55
CA LEU A 71 -2.14 -20.48 23.66
C LEU A 71 -2.19 -19.03 24.14
N PHE A 72 -2.22 -18.08 23.20
CA PHE A 72 -2.17 -16.65 23.48
C PHE A 72 -3.54 -15.96 23.47
N LYS A 73 -4.65 -16.72 23.39
CA LYS A 73 -6.02 -16.17 23.32
C LYS A 73 -6.30 -15.13 24.41
N HIS A 74 -5.81 -15.40 25.63
CA HIS A 74 -6.01 -14.56 26.80
C HIS A 74 -5.20 -13.25 26.81
N ARG A 75 -4.24 -13.10 25.89
CA ARG A 75 -3.37 -11.92 25.76
C ARG A 75 -3.88 -10.93 24.71
N PHE A 76 -4.82 -11.34 23.86
CA PHE A 76 -5.37 -10.46 22.83
C PHE A 76 -6.44 -9.53 23.42
N GLU A 77 -6.30 -8.24 23.13
CA GLU A 77 -7.28 -7.23 23.48
C GLU A 77 -8.41 -7.21 22.44
N HIS A 78 -9.66 -7.28 22.91
CA HIS A 78 -10.83 -7.20 22.03
C HIS A 78 -11.39 -5.78 22.05
N ILE A 79 -11.02 -4.99 21.04
CA ILE A 79 -11.48 -3.61 20.89
C ILE A 79 -12.74 -3.59 20.02
N PRO A 80 -13.91 -3.15 20.54
CA PRO A 80 -15.11 -3.01 19.73
C PRO A 80 -14.94 -1.84 18.75
N ILE A 81 -14.86 -2.15 17.45
CA ILE A 81 -14.72 -1.13 16.41
C ILE A 81 -16.10 -0.77 15.84
N PRO A 82 -16.55 0.49 15.93
CA PRO A 82 -17.81 0.92 15.32
C PRO A 82 -17.72 0.83 13.80
N ASN A 83 -18.84 0.56 13.12
CA ASN A 83 -18.86 0.39 11.66
C ASN A 83 -18.44 1.69 10.93
N PRO A 84 -17.22 1.78 10.37
CA PRO A 84 -16.69 3.02 9.81
C PRO A 84 -17.40 3.40 8.50
N TYR A 85 -17.84 2.42 7.71
CA TYR A 85 -18.52 2.63 6.44
C TYR A 85 -19.84 3.37 6.62
N LYS A 86 -20.60 3.02 7.67
CA LYS A 86 -21.88 3.66 7.99
C LYS A 86 -21.68 5.13 8.35
N ILE A 87 -20.62 5.45 9.10
CA ILE A 87 -20.28 6.82 9.52
C ILE A 87 -19.89 7.65 8.29
N VAL A 88 -18.93 7.17 7.49
CA VAL A 88 -18.48 7.86 6.26
C VAL A 88 -19.65 8.14 5.33
N PHE A 89 -20.47 7.12 5.06
CA PHE A 89 -21.62 7.26 4.17
C PHE A 89 -22.64 8.29 4.68
N LYS A 90 -22.96 8.26 5.99
CA LYS A 90 -23.88 9.22 6.59
C LYS A 90 -23.36 10.65 6.52
N VAL A 91 -22.09 10.88 6.85
CA VAL A 91 -21.45 12.20 6.81
C VAL A 91 -21.40 12.73 5.37
N LEU A 92 -20.97 11.91 4.41
CA LEU A 92 -20.94 12.29 2.99
C LEU A 92 -22.35 12.59 2.46
N LYS A 93 -23.32 11.72 2.74
CA LYS A 93 -24.73 11.93 2.32
C LYS A 93 -25.31 13.21 2.93
N PHE A 94 -25.04 13.47 4.21
CA PHE A 94 -25.48 14.69 4.87
C PHE A 94 -24.82 15.93 4.28
N SER A 95 -23.50 15.89 4.07
CA SER A 95 -22.74 16.98 3.46
C SER A 95 -23.25 17.30 2.06
N LEU A 96 -23.55 16.28 1.23
CA LEU A 96 -24.06 16.48 -0.12
C LEU A 96 -25.49 17.04 -0.11
N LYS A 97 -26.39 16.46 0.70
CA LYS A 97 -27.82 16.84 0.73
C LYS A 97 -28.08 18.22 1.35
N THR A 98 -27.29 18.61 2.35
CA THR A 98 -27.52 19.84 3.13
C THR A 98 -26.75 21.05 2.57
N SER A 99 -25.81 20.83 1.65
CA SER A 99 -24.92 21.86 1.08
C SER A 99 -25.62 22.99 0.32
N GLY A 100 -26.80 22.74 -0.26
CA GLY A 100 -27.55 23.74 -1.02
C GLY A 100 -28.43 24.66 -0.17
N THR A 101 -29.13 24.09 0.82
CA THR A 101 -30.20 24.77 1.56
C THR A 101 -29.71 25.52 2.80
N ARG A 102 -28.71 25.00 3.53
CA ARG A 102 -28.32 25.58 4.83
C ARG A 102 -27.36 26.77 4.72
N ARG A 103 -26.71 26.97 3.57
CA ARG A 103 -25.92 28.19 3.30
C ARG A 103 -26.79 29.45 3.25
N GLN A 104 -28.10 29.29 3.03
CA GLN A 104 -29.07 30.39 2.87
C GLN A 104 -29.83 30.74 4.17
N TYR A 105 -30.06 29.81 5.09
CA TYR A 105 -30.75 30.09 6.36
C TYR A 105 -29.73 30.44 7.45
N ARG A 106 -29.39 31.72 7.55
CA ARG A 106 -28.33 32.22 8.43
C ARG A 106 -28.87 33.17 9.49
N SER A 107 -28.62 32.86 10.76
CA SER A 107 -28.82 33.80 11.88
C SER A 107 -27.56 34.65 12.04
N ALA A 108 -27.71 35.96 12.19
CA ALA A 108 -26.62 36.95 12.31
C ALA A 108 -25.67 36.74 13.50
N PHE A 109 -26.00 35.86 14.45
CA PHE A 109 -25.27 35.62 15.70
C PHE A 109 -24.31 34.42 15.67
N THR A 110 -24.18 33.72 14.54
CA THR A 110 -23.17 32.64 14.42
C THR A 110 -21.85 33.24 13.95
N TYR A 111 -20.94 33.47 14.91
CA TYR A 111 -19.55 33.85 14.60
C TYR A 111 -18.78 32.63 14.10
N TRP A 112 -18.25 32.73 12.90
CA TRP A 112 -17.31 31.76 12.35
C TRP A 112 -15.91 32.32 12.60
N GLY A 113 -15.03 31.53 13.22
CA GLY A 113 -13.61 31.89 13.34
C GLY A 113 -12.94 31.82 11.96
N GLU A 114 -12.90 30.61 11.39
CA GLU A 114 -12.43 30.35 10.03
C GLU A 114 -13.58 29.96 9.11
N GLU A 115 -13.45 30.23 7.81
CA GLU A 115 -14.47 29.82 6.83
C GLU A 115 -14.58 28.28 6.77
N PRO A 116 -15.77 27.74 6.99
CA PRO A 116 -15.98 26.30 7.08
C PRO A 116 -15.95 25.62 5.72
N SER A 117 -15.41 24.41 5.68
CA SER A 117 -15.62 23.53 4.53
C SER A 117 -17.08 23.03 4.47
N ARG A 118 -17.51 22.53 3.31
CA ARG A 118 -18.87 21.96 3.17
C ARG A 118 -19.15 20.83 4.16
N MET A 119 -18.14 20.03 4.50
CA MET A 119 -18.24 18.99 5.50
C MET A 119 -18.28 19.54 6.92
N ASP A 120 -17.68 20.71 7.20
CA ASP A 120 -17.76 21.32 8.53
C ASP A 120 -19.19 21.63 8.94
N LEU A 121 -20.08 21.97 7.98
CA LEU A 121 -21.51 22.18 8.24
C LEU A 121 -22.24 20.96 8.81
N ALA A 122 -21.64 19.76 8.70
CA ALA A 122 -22.15 18.55 9.31
C ALA A 122 -21.86 18.44 10.81
N LYS A 123 -20.95 19.26 11.33
CA LYS A 123 -20.59 19.28 12.76
C LYS A 123 -21.70 19.90 13.58
N GLU A 124 -21.88 19.39 14.80
CA GLU A 124 -22.80 19.90 15.81
C GLU A 124 -22.59 21.40 16.10
N ARG A 125 -21.33 21.84 16.16
CA ARG A 125 -20.95 23.27 16.32
C ARG A 125 -21.62 24.20 15.30
N TYR A 126 -21.96 23.69 14.12
CA TYR A 126 -22.60 24.43 13.04
C TYR A 126 -24.05 23.98 12.79
N GLY A 127 -24.68 23.34 13.79
CA GLY A 127 -26.06 22.85 13.76
C GLY A 127 -26.24 21.51 13.03
N GLY A 128 -25.15 20.81 12.72
CA GLY A 128 -25.18 19.46 12.15
C GLY A 128 -25.44 18.37 13.21
N CYS A 129 -25.53 17.11 12.78
CA CYS A 129 -25.84 15.97 13.67
C CYS A 129 -24.63 15.10 14.01
N PHE A 130 -23.43 15.50 13.57
CA PHE A 130 -22.21 14.70 13.73
C PHE A 130 -21.22 15.40 14.65
N SER A 131 -20.43 14.61 15.36
CA SER A 131 -19.41 15.16 16.26
C SER A 131 -18.28 15.82 15.47
N HIS A 132 -17.48 16.63 16.16
CA HIS A 132 -16.29 17.24 15.55
C HIS A 132 -15.32 16.17 15.01
N GLU A 133 -15.10 15.11 15.79
CA GLU A 133 -14.17 14.02 15.47
C GLU A 133 -14.65 13.18 14.30
N GLU A 134 -15.94 12.84 14.23
CA GLU A 134 -16.49 12.05 13.12
C GLU A 134 -16.26 12.75 11.78
N VAL A 135 -16.52 14.05 11.71
CA VAL A 135 -16.35 14.83 10.48
C VAL A 135 -14.88 14.97 10.10
N GLU A 136 -14.00 15.24 11.07
CA GLU A 136 -12.55 15.32 10.81
C GLU A 136 -11.96 13.97 10.39
N ASN A 137 -12.41 12.87 10.99
CA ASN A 137 -12.02 11.52 10.59
C ASN A 137 -12.41 11.24 9.13
N VAL A 138 -13.60 11.64 8.68
CA VAL A 138 -14.00 11.51 7.26
C VAL A 138 -13.14 12.40 6.35
N LYS A 139 -12.77 13.61 6.76
CA LYS A 139 -11.87 14.47 5.97
C LYS A 139 -10.49 13.83 5.83
N THR A 140 -9.93 13.31 6.92
CA THR A 140 -8.62 12.63 6.89
C THR A 140 -8.66 11.40 5.99
N PHE A 141 -9.72 10.60 6.06
CA PHE A 141 -9.95 9.48 5.13
C PHE A 141 -9.91 9.93 3.67
N LEU A 142 -10.62 11.00 3.30
CA LEU A 142 -10.60 11.52 1.93
C LEU A 142 -9.22 12.04 1.51
N ARG A 143 -8.47 12.69 2.42
CA ARG A 143 -7.09 13.13 2.16
C ARG A 143 -6.15 11.95 1.93
N ILE A 144 -6.28 10.89 2.73
CA ILE A 144 -5.50 9.64 2.58
C ILE A 144 -5.85 8.96 1.26
N ALA A 145 -7.14 8.86 0.91
CA ALA A 145 -7.59 8.31 -0.36
C ALA A 145 -7.02 9.06 -1.57
N LEU A 146 -6.90 10.39 -1.49
CA LEU A 146 -6.25 11.20 -2.51
C LEU A 146 -4.76 10.85 -2.64
N VAL A 147 -4.04 10.69 -1.53
CA VAL A 147 -2.64 10.25 -1.55
C VAL A 147 -2.53 8.84 -2.14
N LEU A 148 -3.41 7.90 -1.78
CA LEU A 148 -3.42 6.56 -2.36
C LEU A 148 -3.63 6.58 -3.89
N ALA A 149 -4.50 7.45 -4.39
CA ALA A 149 -4.69 7.61 -5.83
C ALA A 149 -3.41 8.08 -6.56
N THR A 150 -2.55 8.88 -5.90
CA THR A 150 -1.27 9.29 -6.48
C THR A 150 -0.23 8.19 -6.54
N VAL A 151 -0.44 7.03 -5.90
CA VAL A 151 0.44 5.86 -6.01
C VAL A 151 0.17 5.09 -7.32
N PHE A 152 -0.88 5.43 -8.07
CA PHE A 152 -1.22 4.79 -9.34
C PHE A 152 -0.04 4.67 -10.32
N PRO A 153 0.68 5.75 -10.67
CA PRO A 153 1.81 5.67 -11.61
C PRO A 153 2.97 4.79 -11.12
N LEU A 154 3.18 4.69 -9.80
CA LEU A 154 4.16 3.78 -9.20
C LEU A 154 3.78 2.33 -9.43
N ILE A 155 2.55 1.96 -9.06
CA ILE A 155 2.05 0.58 -9.21
C ILE A 155 2.07 0.17 -10.68
N VAL A 156 1.60 1.05 -11.56
CA VAL A 156 1.56 0.78 -13.01
C VAL A 156 2.93 0.42 -13.56
N SER A 157 3.93 1.23 -13.21
CA SER A 157 5.29 1.06 -13.75
C SER A 157 6.03 -0.10 -13.08
N ASN A 158 5.81 -0.34 -11.78
CA ASN A 158 6.41 -1.47 -11.06
C ASN A 158 5.89 -2.81 -11.58
N VAL A 159 4.57 -2.95 -11.80
CA VAL A 159 3.96 -4.18 -12.38
C VAL A 159 4.62 -4.50 -13.72
N PHE A 160 4.83 -3.49 -14.56
CA PHE A 160 5.52 -3.68 -15.83
C PHE A 160 6.98 -4.13 -15.66
N LEU A 161 7.76 -3.46 -14.81
CA LEU A 161 9.17 -3.78 -14.59
C LEU A 161 9.36 -5.15 -13.93
N PHE A 162 8.37 -5.64 -13.19
CA PHE A 162 8.38 -6.98 -12.61
C PHE A 162 8.41 -8.09 -13.66
N TYR A 163 7.86 -7.84 -14.86
CA TYR A 163 7.92 -8.77 -15.99
C TYR A 163 9.22 -8.69 -16.80
N LEU A 164 10.15 -7.79 -16.45
CA LEU A 164 11.43 -7.65 -17.14
C LEU A 164 12.26 -8.96 -17.22
N PRO A 165 12.30 -9.83 -16.18
CA PRO A 165 13.03 -11.09 -16.25
C PRO A 165 12.55 -12.04 -17.35
N ASN A 166 11.29 -11.95 -17.82
CA ASN A 166 10.77 -12.80 -18.90
C ASN A 166 11.51 -12.57 -20.23
N PHE A 167 12.22 -11.46 -20.36
CA PHE A 167 12.90 -11.06 -21.60
C PHE A 167 14.39 -11.45 -21.60
N THR A 168 14.88 -12.20 -20.61
CA THR A 168 16.27 -12.67 -20.57
C THR A 168 16.67 -13.47 -21.80
N ALA A 169 15.74 -14.23 -22.38
CA ALA A 169 15.98 -15.09 -23.55
C ALA A 169 16.53 -14.35 -24.78
N GLN A 170 16.31 -13.04 -24.89
CA GLN A 170 16.78 -12.21 -26.00
C GLN A 170 18.26 -11.80 -25.87
N PHE A 171 18.80 -11.86 -24.65
CA PHE A 171 20.17 -11.52 -24.33
C PHE A 171 21.11 -12.72 -24.46
N LYS A 172 22.39 -12.44 -24.69
CA LYS A 172 23.45 -13.44 -24.71
C LYS A 172 23.48 -14.24 -23.41
N ASN A 173 23.52 -15.57 -23.54
CA ASN A 173 23.44 -16.55 -22.45
C ASN A 173 22.14 -16.56 -21.64
N GLY A 174 21.12 -15.80 -22.05
CA GLY A 174 19.85 -15.71 -21.34
C GLY A 174 18.84 -16.80 -21.69
N SER A 175 19.12 -17.64 -22.69
CA SER A 175 18.37 -18.87 -22.99
C SER A 175 18.74 -20.05 -22.08
N LYS A 176 19.63 -19.85 -21.10
CA LYS A 176 19.91 -20.86 -20.06
C LYS A 176 18.67 -21.00 -19.18
N GLU A 177 18.32 -22.24 -18.81
CA GLU A 177 17.10 -22.59 -18.06
C GLU A 177 16.90 -21.75 -16.78
N ASN A 178 17.98 -21.24 -16.17
CA ASN A 178 17.91 -20.52 -14.88
C ASN A 178 18.09 -18.99 -14.98
N ALA A 179 18.22 -18.40 -16.18
CA ALA A 179 18.55 -16.98 -16.32
C ALA A 179 17.40 -16.05 -15.86
N HIS A 180 16.16 -16.43 -16.18
CA HIS A 180 14.94 -15.75 -15.72
C HIS A 180 14.89 -15.70 -14.18
N ASP A 181 14.97 -16.87 -13.57
CA ASP A 181 14.84 -17.03 -12.13
C ASP A 181 15.96 -16.33 -11.38
N ALA A 182 17.19 -16.34 -11.92
CA ALA A 182 18.32 -15.66 -11.32
C ALA A 182 18.09 -14.14 -11.19
N ILE A 183 17.59 -13.48 -12.24
CA ILE A 183 17.30 -12.04 -12.18
C ILE A 183 16.11 -11.76 -11.29
N TYR A 184 15.06 -12.57 -11.38
CA TYR A 184 13.87 -12.42 -10.54
C TYR A 184 14.22 -12.53 -9.04
N ILE A 185 14.96 -13.57 -8.66
CA ILE A 185 15.38 -13.83 -7.28
C ILE A 185 16.30 -12.72 -6.79
N LEU A 186 17.31 -12.33 -7.58
CA LEU A 186 18.29 -11.34 -7.15
C LEU A 186 17.72 -9.91 -7.10
N GLY A 187 16.85 -9.57 -8.07
CA GLY A 187 16.24 -8.26 -8.18
C GLY A 187 15.13 -8.00 -7.15
N ASN A 188 14.35 -9.03 -6.81
CA ASN A 188 13.19 -8.88 -5.92
C ASN A 188 13.38 -9.57 -4.56
N LEU A 189 13.61 -10.88 -4.55
CA LEU A 189 13.57 -11.70 -3.34
C LEU A 189 14.74 -11.43 -2.41
N VAL A 190 15.96 -11.47 -2.93
CA VAL A 190 17.18 -11.17 -2.17
C VAL A 190 17.09 -9.74 -1.63
N LEU A 191 16.73 -8.81 -2.50
CA LEU A 191 16.59 -7.41 -2.12
C LEU A 191 15.61 -7.20 -0.96
N LEU A 192 14.45 -7.86 -0.98
CA LEU A 192 13.48 -7.80 0.11
C LEU A 192 14.09 -8.22 1.47
N PHE A 193 14.76 -9.38 1.50
CA PHE A 193 15.34 -9.93 2.73
C PHE A 193 16.55 -9.13 3.24
N PHE A 194 17.26 -8.44 2.37
CA PHE A 194 18.38 -7.58 2.79
C PHE A 194 17.91 -6.16 3.13
N LEU A 195 16.96 -5.59 2.40
CA LEU A 195 16.57 -4.18 2.54
C LEU A 195 15.88 -3.90 3.88
N VAL A 196 14.95 -4.76 4.32
CA VAL A 196 14.23 -4.53 5.59
C VAL A 196 15.16 -4.59 6.81
N PRO A 197 15.97 -5.65 7.01
CA PRO A 197 16.93 -5.68 8.10
C PRO A 197 18.01 -4.60 7.97
N LEU A 198 18.44 -4.24 6.76
CA LEU A 198 19.39 -3.15 6.56
C LEU A 198 18.80 -1.82 7.05
N ILE A 199 17.53 -1.52 6.75
CA ILE A 199 16.88 -0.29 7.21
C ILE A 199 16.75 -0.29 8.74
N GLU A 200 16.17 -1.36 9.31
CA GLU A 200 15.85 -1.44 10.74
C GLU A 200 17.07 -1.63 11.65
N LEU A 201 18.01 -2.50 11.27
CA LEU A 201 19.12 -2.91 12.14
C LEU A 201 20.43 -2.18 11.85
N VAL A 202 20.58 -1.55 10.67
CA VAL A 202 21.84 -0.89 10.27
C VAL A 202 21.64 0.60 10.06
N ILE A 203 20.78 1.01 9.13
CA ILE A 203 20.67 2.42 8.71
C ILE A 203 20.09 3.28 9.84
N LEU A 204 18.98 2.86 10.45
CA LEU A 204 18.34 3.61 11.52
C LEU A 204 19.25 3.78 12.76
N PRO A 205 19.90 2.74 13.31
CA PRO A 205 20.77 2.90 14.46
C PRO A 205 22.09 3.63 14.13
N LEU A 206 22.63 3.48 12.91
CA LEU A 206 23.92 4.10 12.54
C LEU A 206 23.80 5.58 12.15
N PHE A 207 22.64 6.00 11.63
CA PHE A 207 22.42 7.36 11.14
C PHE A 207 21.17 8.02 11.76
N PRO A 208 21.23 8.45 13.03
CA PRO A 208 20.10 9.11 13.70
C PRO A 208 19.66 10.43 13.04
N LYS A 209 20.55 11.10 12.29
CA LYS A 209 20.17 12.28 11.48
C LYS A 209 19.38 11.92 10.22
N LEU A 210 19.62 10.73 9.66
CA LEU A 210 18.89 10.19 8.50
C LEU A 210 17.51 9.66 8.94
N GLU A 211 17.39 9.28 10.22
CA GLU A 211 16.13 8.93 10.86
C GLU A 211 15.05 10.00 10.63
N TYR A 212 15.37 11.29 10.78
CA TYR A 212 14.41 12.38 10.53
C TYR A 212 13.91 12.42 9.07
N PHE A 213 14.72 11.98 8.11
CA PHE A 213 14.31 11.88 6.72
C PHE A 213 13.47 10.62 6.45
N ILE A 214 13.85 9.48 7.05
CA ILE A 214 13.17 8.18 6.91
C ILE A 214 11.83 8.15 7.67
N ILE A 215 11.71 8.83 8.81
CA ILE A 215 10.48 8.91 9.62
C ILE A 215 9.31 9.52 8.85
N ASN A 216 9.56 10.35 7.83
CA ASN A 216 8.48 10.91 7.05
C ASN A 216 8.13 9.97 5.88
N PRO A 217 7.05 9.18 5.98
CA PRO A 217 6.72 8.19 4.95
C PRO A 217 6.41 8.85 3.60
N LEU A 218 5.97 10.11 3.57
CA LEU A 218 5.78 10.86 2.32
C LEU A 218 7.12 11.15 1.61
N LYS A 219 8.18 11.47 2.36
CA LYS A 219 9.52 11.63 1.74
C LYS A 219 10.04 10.29 1.22
N GLY A 220 9.78 9.21 1.94
CA GLY A 220 10.08 7.84 1.53
C GLY A 220 9.39 7.44 0.22
N LEU A 221 8.10 7.74 0.07
CA LEU A 221 7.36 7.54 -1.19
C LEU A 221 7.94 8.37 -2.35
N GLY A 222 8.38 9.60 -2.07
CA GLY A 222 9.09 10.42 -3.07
C GLY A 222 10.42 9.78 -3.52
N LEU A 223 11.18 9.17 -2.61
CA LEU A 223 12.40 8.42 -2.93
C LEU A 223 12.09 7.20 -3.82
N ALA A 224 11.01 6.48 -3.54
CA ALA A 224 10.58 5.34 -4.36
C ALA A 224 10.28 5.76 -5.82
N TYR A 225 9.61 6.89 -6.01
CA TYR A 225 9.39 7.49 -7.34
C TYR A 225 10.69 7.76 -8.10
N ILE A 226 11.70 8.30 -7.42
CA ILE A 226 13.01 8.61 -8.04
C ILE A 226 13.70 7.31 -8.49
N LEU A 227 13.70 6.29 -7.63
CA LEU A 227 14.28 4.97 -7.95
C LEU A 227 13.56 4.29 -9.12
N LEU A 228 12.23 4.41 -9.18
CA LEU A 228 11.43 3.91 -10.29
C LEU A 228 11.82 4.59 -11.61
N ILE A 229 11.88 5.92 -11.64
CA ILE A 229 12.23 6.67 -12.86
C ILE A 229 13.63 6.27 -13.31
N LEU A 230 14.58 6.13 -12.38
CA LEU A 230 15.93 5.66 -12.69
C LEU A 230 15.93 4.24 -13.28
N SER A 231 15.06 3.34 -12.77
CA SER A 231 14.88 2.01 -13.35
C SER A 231 14.34 2.07 -14.79
N ILE A 232 13.29 2.86 -15.06
CA ILE A 232 12.72 3.03 -16.40
C ILE A 232 13.75 3.59 -17.38
N VAL A 233 14.50 4.63 -16.96
CA VAL A 233 15.58 5.21 -17.78
C VAL A 233 16.67 4.17 -18.05
N SER A 234 17.01 3.33 -17.09
CA SER A 234 17.98 2.25 -17.27
C SER A 234 17.51 1.23 -18.33
N VAL A 235 16.23 0.82 -18.30
CA VAL A 235 15.66 -0.07 -19.33
C VAL A 235 15.69 0.59 -20.71
N PHE A 236 15.34 1.88 -20.79
CA PHE A 236 15.39 2.62 -22.04
C PHE A 236 16.82 2.67 -22.63
N LEU A 237 17.82 2.95 -21.80
CA LEU A 237 19.23 2.96 -22.22
C LEU A 237 19.69 1.57 -22.67
N ILE A 238 19.27 0.49 -21.99
CA ILE A 238 19.61 -0.88 -22.36
C ILE A 238 19.01 -1.24 -23.73
N ASP A 239 17.75 -0.88 -24.00
CA ASP A 239 17.12 -1.08 -25.33
C ASP A 239 17.86 -0.28 -26.42
N LEU A 240 18.22 0.97 -26.13
CA LEU A 240 18.96 1.83 -27.05
C LEU A 240 20.35 1.25 -27.39
N PHE A 241 21.11 0.83 -26.38
CA PHE A 241 22.42 0.21 -26.59
C PHE A 241 22.31 -1.16 -27.26
N GLY A 242 21.36 -1.99 -26.85
CA GLY A 242 21.12 -3.30 -27.45
C GLY A 242 20.88 -3.21 -28.96
N ARG A 243 20.22 -2.16 -29.42
CA ARG A 243 20.00 -1.87 -30.85
C ARG A 243 21.21 -1.32 -31.56
N PHE A 244 21.97 -0.44 -30.92
CA PHE A 244 23.20 0.09 -31.49
C PHE A 244 24.22 -1.01 -31.79
N PHE A 245 24.25 -2.05 -30.96
CA PHE A 245 25.15 -3.21 -31.13
C PHE A 245 24.54 -4.38 -31.90
N ALA A 246 23.23 -4.36 -32.19
CA ALA A 246 22.60 -5.39 -33.02
C ALA A 246 22.79 -5.05 -34.51
N ASP A 247 23.21 -6.03 -35.31
CA ASP A 247 23.49 -5.85 -36.74
C ASP A 247 22.29 -5.25 -37.50
N ASN A 248 22.58 -4.25 -38.36
CA ASN A 248 21.62 -3.45 -39.16
C ASN A 248 20.63 -4.26 -40.03
N ASN A 249 20.85 -5.56 -40.22
CA ASN A 249 20.02 -6.44 -41.05
C ASN A 249 18.97 -7.25 -40.27
N SER A 250 18.97 -7.17 -38.94
CA SER A 250 17.98 -7.88 -38.14
C SER A 250 16.74 -7.00 -37.94
N ASN A 251 15.57 -7.51 -38.36
CA ASN A 251 14.29 -7.00 -37.86
C ASN A 251 14.25 -7.32 -36.36
N VAL A 252 14.91 -6.52 -35.52
CA VAL A 252 14.92 -6.67 -34.07
C VAL A 252 13.47 -6.51 -33.63
N PRO A 253 12.78 -7.60 -33.28
CA PRO A 253 11.42 -7.48 -32.85
C PRO A 253 11.43 -6.65 -31.57
N CYS A 254 10.30 -6.04 -31.27
CA CYS A 254 10.15 -5.30 -30.03
C CYS A 254 10.63 -6.19 -28.88
N PHE A 255 11.41 -5.65 -27.93
CA PHE A 255 11.80 -6.41 -26.73
C PHE A 255 10.58 -7.04 -26.04
N PHE A 256 9.38 -6.49 -26.29
CA PHE A 256 8.10 -6.92 -25.74
C PHE A 256 7.19 -7.73 -26.69
N THR A 257 7.70 -8.26 -27.82
CA THR A 257 6.95 -9.33 -28.49
C THR A 257 7.10 -10.61 -27.67
N TRP A 258 6.00 -11.09 -27.09
CA TRP A 258 5.89 -12.40 -26.42
C TRP A 258 5.97 -13.59 -27.40
N LYS A 259 6.78 -13.46 -28.46
CA LYS A 259 7.22 -14.55 -29.31
C LYS A 259 8.62 -14.95 -28.88
N LEU A 260 8.87 -16.25 -28.81
CA LEU A 260 10.19 -16.79 -28.57
C LEU A 260 11.08 -16.39 -29.76
N VAL A 261 11.93 -15.39 -29.57
CA VAL A 261 12.89 -14.94 -30.58
C VAL A 261 14.27 -15.38 -30.11
N HIS A 262 15.02 -16.05 -30.98
CA HIS A 262 16.39 -16.45 -30.69
C HIS A 262 17.31 -15.22 -30.55
N GLN A 263 18.35 -15.37 -29.72
CA GLN A 263 19.36 -14.35 -29.36
C GLN A 263 19.58 -13.29 -30.44
N THR A 264 19.13 -12.06 -30.16
CA THR A 264 19.31 -10.91 -31.04
C THR A 264 20.36 -9.92 -30.51
N ILE A 265 20.74 -10.02 -29.24
CA ILE A 265 21.57 -9.02 -28.56
C ILE A 265 22.83 -9.67 -27.97
N ASP A 266 24.00 -9.18 -28.37
CA ASP A 266 25.31 -9.66 -27.95
C ASP A 266 25.75 -9.24 -26.53
N ILE A 267 24.85 -8.62 -25.77
CA ILE A 267 25.05 -8.16 -24.39
C ILE A 267 24.61 -9.27 -23.42
N SER A 268 25.35 -9.44 -22.31
CA SER A 268 24.99 -10.41 -21.27
C SER A 268 23.70 -10.02 -20.56
N TYR A 269 22.85 -11.01 -20.26
CA TYR A 269 21.58 -10.82 -19.53
C TYR A 269 21.74 -10.14 -18.16
N TRP A 270 22.93 -10.22 -17.54
CA TRP A 270 23.23 -9.56 -16.26
C TRP A 270 22.99 -8.04 -16.27
N ILE A 271 23.00 -7.39 -17.44
CA ILE A 271 22.70 -5.96 -17.54
C ILE A 271 21.27 -5.62 -17.06
N LEU A 272 20.33 -6.56 -17.20
CA LEU A 272 18.96 -6.43 -16.70
C LEU A 272 18.87 -6.42 -15.17
N LEU A 273 19.92 -6.84 -14.46
CA LEU A 273 19.93 -6.82 -13.00
C LEU A 273 19.80 -5.39 -12.45
N ILE A 274 20.41 -4.41 -13.13
CA ILE A 274 20.39 -2.99 -12.69
C ILE A 274 18.96 -2.45 -12.61
N PRO A 275 18.16 -2.44 -13.70
CA PRO A 275 16.78 -1.98 -13.63
C PRO A 275 15.92 -2.86 -12.71
N SER A 276 16.14 -4.17 -12.66
CA SER A 276 15.38 -5.07 -11.77
C SER A 276 15.60 -4.75 -10.28
N VAL A 277 16.84 -4.51 -9.84
CA VAL A 277 17.14 -4.13 -8.45
C VAL A 277 16.56 -2.77 -8.11
N LEU A 278 16.67 -1.79 -9.02
CA LEU A 278 16.08 -0.46 -8.82
C LEU A 278 14.55 -0.50 -8.73
N ALA A 279 13.91 -1.30 -9.59
CA ALA A 279 12.46 -1.50 -9.59
C ALA A 279 12.00 -2.21 -8.31
N GLY A 280 12.69 -3.29 -7.93
CA GLY A 280 12.43 -4.02 -6.69
C GLY A 280 12.57 -3.13 -5.45
N ALA A 281 13.61 -2.30 -5.40
CA ALA A 281 13.83 -1.36 -4.29
C ALA A 281 12.70 -0.35 -4.21
N SER A 282 12.32 0.25 -5.34
CA SER A 282 11.18 1.15 -5.46
C SER A 282 9.89 0.49 -4.97
N TYR A 283 9.61 -0.74 -5.40
CA TYR A 283 8.41 -1.48 -5.02
C TYR A 283 8.32 -1.70 -3.50
N PHE A 284 9.36 -2.27 -2.89
CA PHE A 284 9.32 -2.54 -1.45
C PHE A 284 9.31 -1.29 -0.59
N LEU A 285 10.06 -0.25 -0.98
CA LEU A 285 9.99 1.05 -0.27
C LEU A 285 8.61 1.67 -0.39
N THR A 286 7.96 1.57 -1.56
CA THR A 286 6.59 2.06 -1.74
C THR A 286 5.66 1.39 -0.75
N GLU A 287 5.66 0.06 -0.67
CA GLU A 287 4.75 -0.69 0.19
C GLU A 287 4.99 -0.41 1.67
N ILE A 288 6.27 -0.42 2.10
CA ILE A 288 6.65 -0.13 3.49
C ILE A 288 6.17 1.27 3.92
N TYR A 289 6.53 2.31 3.17
CA TYR A 289 6.17 3.67 3.52
C TYR A 289 4.68 3.95 3.35
N LEU A 290 4.00 3.26 2.43
CA LEU A 290 2.57 3.40 2.28
C LEU A 290 1.80 2.80 3.45
N PHE A 291 2.19 1.62 3.93
CA PHE A 291 1.63 1.06 5.15
C PHE A 291 1.92 1.93 6.37
N GLU A 292 3.16 2.42 6.53
CA GLU A 292 3.51 3.35 7.62
C GLU A 292 2.67 4.65 7.56
N PHE A 293 2.50 5.21 6.37
CA PHE A 293 1.63 6.37 6.16
C PHE A 293 0.18 6.08 6.52
N MET A 294 -0.40 5.00 5.97
CA MET A 294 -1.80 4.65 6.21
C MET A 294 -2.05 4.42 7.70
N CYS A 295 -1.18 3.67 8.38
CA CYS A 295 -1.34 3.31 9.79
C CYS A 295 -1.07 4.47 10.75
N SER A 296 -0.20 5.41 10.39
CA SER A 296 0.06 6.61 11.20
C SER A 296 -1.03 7.67 11.05
N GLN A 297 -1.63 7.79 9.86
CA GLN A 297 -2.61 8.83 9.56
C GLN A 297 -4.07 8.38 9.72
N SER A 298 -4.35 7.07 9.71
CA SER A 298 -5.71 6.56 9.79
C SER A 298 -6.41 6.92 11.11
N PRO A 299 -7.67 7.37 11.05
CA PRO A 299 -8.55 7.44 12.22
C PRO A 299 -8.69 6.11 12.93
N PHE A 300 -8.91 6.18 14.23
CA PHE A 300 -9.21 5.00 15.04
C PHE A 300 -10.45 4.28 14.48
N GLY A 301 -10.38 2.96 14.36
CA GLY A 301 -11.44 2.14 13.77
C GLY A 301 -11.59 2.22 12.25
N MET A 302 -10.77 3.02 11.54
CA MET A 302 -10.79 3.14 10.08
C MET A 302 -9.63 2.47 9.36
N HIS A 303 -8.67 1.89 10.09
CA HIS A 303 -7.47 1.24 9.52
C HIS A 303 -7.82 0.19 8.47
N GLY A 304 -8.73 -0.74 8.78
CA GLY A 304 -9.12 -1.80 7.84
C GLY A 304 -9.84 -1.28 6.59
N MET A 305 -10.61 -0.20 6.73
CA MET A 305 -11.26 0.46 5.59
C MET A 305 -10.23 1.10 4.65
N ILE A 306 -9.22 1.79 5.21
CA ILE A 306 -8.16 2.44 4.43
C ILE A 306 -7.26 1.42 3.74
N ILE A 307 -6.85 0.37 4.46
CA ILE A 307 -6.01 -0.69 3.88
C ILE A 307 -6.80 -1.49 2.83
N GLY A 308 -8.09 -1.75 3.07
CA GLY A 308 -8.96 -2.35 2.05
C GLY A 308 -9.10 -1.49 0.81
N LEU A 309 -9.23 -0.16 0.97
CA LEU A 309 -9.23 0.78 -0.16
C LEU A 309 -7.91 0.73 -0.93
N HIS A 310 -6.78 0.63 -0.25
CA HIS A 310 -5.48 0.48 -0.89
C HIS A 310 -5.43 -0.79 -1.75
N TRP A 311 -5.77 -1.96 -1.21
CA TRP A 311 -5.80 -3.20 -1.99
C TRP A 311 -6.74 -3.14 -3.19
N PHE A 312 -7.91 -2.52 -3.00
CA PHE A 312 -8.88 -2.31 -4.07
C PHE A 312 -8.33 -1.43 -5.19
N LEU A 313 -7.72 -0.29 -4.85
CA LEU A 313 -7.09 0.61 -5.81
C LEU A 313 -5.93 -0.08 -6.53
N SER A 314 -5.04 -0.75 -5.79
CA SER A 314 -3.92 -1.52 -6.37
C SER A 314 -4.40 -2.60 -7.34
N GLY A 315 -5.52 -3.27 -7.04
CA GLY A 315 -6.17 -4.23 -7.94
C GLY A 315 -6.64 -3.58 -9.24
N ILE A 316 -7.44 -2.51 -9.15
CA ILE A 316 -7.92 -1.75 -10.34
C ILE A 316 -6.74 -1.28 -11.20
N PHE A 317 -5.70 -0.77 -10.56
CA PHE A 317 -4.52 -0.26 -11.25
C PHE A 317 -3.77 -1.37 -11.98
N THR A 318 -3.63 -2.53 -11.36
CA THR A 318 -3.01 -3.71 -11.97
C THR A 318 -3.83 -4.21 -13.15
N ASP A 319 -5.15 -4.33 -13.02
CA ASP A 319 -6.04 -4.75 -14.10
C ASP A 319 -5.99 -3.78 -15.29
N PHE A 320 -5.92 -2.47 -15.01
CA PHE A 320 -5.74 -1.45 -16.05
C PHE A 320 -4.43 -1.67 -16.83
N VAL A 321 -3.32 -1.96 -16.15
CA VAL A 321 -2.03 -2.25 -16.82
C VAL A 321 -2.12 -3.50 -17.65
N ILE A 322 -2.64 -4.59 -17.09
CA ILE A 322 -2.78 -5.85 -17.82
C ILE A 322 -3.63 -5.64 -19.08
N GLY A 323 -4.70 -4.86 -18.98
CA GLY A 323 -5.52 -4.45 -20.13
C GLY A 323 -4.73 -3.66 -21.18
N VAL A 324 -3.95 -2.66 -20.78
CA VAL A 324 -3.09 -1.88 -21.71
C VAL A 324 -2.04 -2.79 -22.38
N VAL A 325 -1.39 -3.66 -21.62
CA VAL A 325 -0.40 -4.62 -22.15
C VAL A 325 -1.05 -5.58 -23.15
N LEU A 326 -2.26 -6.06 -22.86
CA LEU A 326 -3.03 -6.92 -23.77
C LEU A 326 -3.38 -6.20 -25.08
N ILE A 327 -3.72 -4.91 -25.03
CA ILE A 327 -3.98 -4.10 -26.23
C ILE A 327 -2.70 -3.95 -27.06
N VAL A 328 -1.57 -3.64 -26.43
CA VAL A 328 -0.26 -3.55 -27.11
C VAL A 328 0.15 -4.89 -27.72
N TYR A 329 -0.22 -5.99 -27.09
CA TYR A 329 -0.01 -7.34 -27.61
C TYR A 329 -0.85 -7.62 -28.86
N LEU A 330 -2.14 -7.25 -28.85
CA LEU A 330 -3.06 -7.46 -29.97
C LEU A 330 -2.78 -6.51 -31.15
N HIS A 331 -2.39 -5.27 -30.85
CA HIS A 331 -2.06 -4.23 -31.83
C HIS A 331 -0.64 -3.71 -31.60
N PRO A 332 0.38 -4.43 -32.11
CA PRO A 332 1.77 -4.02 -31.93
C PRO A 332 2.02 -2.66 -32.59
N ILE A 333 2.62 -1.74 -31.84
CA ILE A 333 3.02 -0.43 -32.34
C ILE A 333 4.12 -0.65 -33.40
N PRO A 334 3.96 -0.09 -34.62
CA PRO A 334 4.95 -0.25 -35.67
C PRO A 334 6.29 0.35 -35.25
N SER A 335 7.38 -0.40 -35.42
CA SER A 335 8.73 0.10 -35.19
C SER A 335 9.12 1.11 -36.27
N PHE A 336 9.62 2.27 -35.87
CA PHE A 336 10.15 3.29 -36.79
C PHE A 336 11.66 3.41 -36.60
N ASN A 337 12.45 3.02 -37.61
CA ASN A 337 13.91 3.14 -37.76
C ASN A 337 14.77 3.15 -36.46
N PHE A 338 14.73 4.24 -35.67
CA PHE A 338 15.52 4.40 -34.44
C PHE A 338 14.79 3.95 -33.15
N MET A 339 13.46 3.98 -33.11
CA MET A 339 12.67 3.69 -31.91
C MET A 339 11.89 2.38 -32.02
N SER A 340 12.03 1.57 -30.98
CA SER A 340 11.30 0.32 -30.81
C SER A 340 9.94 0.55 -30.16
N CYS A 341 9.02 -0.41 -30.28
CA CYS A 341 7.82 -0.41 -29.43
C CYS A 341 8.17 -0.39 -27.93
N THR A 342 9.30 -0.98 -27.56
CA THR A 342 9.82 -0.96 -26.18
C THR A 342 10.31 0.40 -25.74
N SER A 343 11.02 1.13 -26.60
CA SER A 343 11.45 2.51 -26.39
C SER A 343 10.24 3.41 -26.26
N TRP A 344 9.24 3.23 -27.12
CA TRP A 344 7.97 3.97 -27.07
C TRP A 344 7.24 3.71 -25.77
N PHE A 345 7.11 2.44 -25.37
CA PHE A 345 6.40 2.07 -24.15
C PHE A 345 7.12 2.56 -22.89
N THR A 346 8.45 2.44 -22.84
CA THR A 346 9.26 2.94 -21.71
C THR A 346 9.22 4.47 -21.61
N ILE A 347 9.18 5.20 -22.72
CA ILE A 347 8.97 6.65 -22.71
C ILE A 347 7.57 7.01 -22.19
N MET A 348 6.53 6.29 -22.62
CA MET A 348 5.18 6.51 -22.10
C MET A 348 5.12 6.28 -20.59
N LEU A 349 5.74 5.20 -20.09
CA LEU A 349 5.87 4.96 -18.65
C LEU A 349 6.68 6.05 -17.94
N CYS A 350 7.76 6.53 -18.54
CA CYS A 350 8.56 7.63 -17.97
C CYS A 350 7.73 8.92 -17.85
N ILE A 351 6.90 9.23 -18.86
CA ILE A 351 5.99 10.39 -18.82
C ILE A 351 4.93 10.19 -17.74
N ILE A 352 4.31 9.02 -17.66
CA ILE A 352 3.30 8.69 -16.64
C ILE A 352 3.90 8.79 -15.23
N ALA A 353 5.08 8.20 -15.01
CA ALA A 353 5.79 8.26 -13.73
C ALA A 353 6.24 9.68 -13.38
N GLY A 354 6.70 10.46 -14.37
CA GLY A 354 7.11 11.86 -14.19
C GLY A 354 5.94 12.77 -13.81
N ILE A 355 4.82 12.68 -14.53
CA ILE A 355 3.58 13.40 -14.17
C ILE A 355 3.09 12.94 -12.79
N GLY A 356 3.14 11.63 -12.54
CA GLY A 356 2.82 11.03 -11.24
C GLY A 356 3.61 11.62 -10.10
N LEU A 357 4.94 11.75 -10.26
CA LEU A 357 5.82 12.36 -9.26
C LEU A 357 5.46 13.83 -9.02
N VAL A 358 5.18 14.61 -10.08
CA VAL A 358 4.80 16.03 -9.93
C VAL A 358 3.49 16.15 -9.16
N VAL A 359 2.46 15.39 -9.56
CA VAL A 359 1.15 15.37 -8.89
C VAL A 359 1.30 14.90 -7.43
N TYR A 360 2.10 13.87 -7.20
CA TYR A 360 2.43 13.37 -5.87
C TYR A 360 3.05 14.46 -5.00
N VAL A 361 4.07 15.17 -5.49
CA VAL A 361 4.75 16.23 -4.73
C VAL A 361 3.80 17.38 -4.39
N LEU A 362 2.91 17.75 -5.31
CA LEU A 362 1.90 18.79 -5.06
C LEU A 362 0.93 18.36 -3.96
N ILE A 363 0.42 17.12 -4.02
CA ILE A 363 -0.51 16.58 -3.03
C ILE A 363 0.19 16.39 -1.68
N ALA A 364 1.42 15.87 -1.66
CA ALA A 364 2.21 15.69 -0.44
C ALA A 364 2.52 17.02 0.26
N ARG A 365 2.75 18.11 -0.51
CA ARG A 365 2.91 19.46 0.05
C ARG A 365 1.63 20.03 0.63
N TRP A 366 0.49 19.71 0.03
CA TRP A 366 -0.81 20.18 0.48
C TRP A 366 -1.41 19.29 1.59
N TYR A 367 -0.85 18.09 1.76
CA TYR A 367 -1.28 17.16 2.79
C TYR A 367 -0.95 17.72 4.18
N VAL A 368 -2.01 17.94 4.97
CA VAL A 368 -1.88 18.33 6.36
C VAL A 368 -1.87 17.06 7.20
N ASN A 369 -0.72 16.79 7.83
CA ASN A 369 -0.56 15.67 8.75
C ASN A 369 -1.60 15.74 9.87
N ARG A 370 -2.23 14.60 10.15
CA ARG A 370 -3.12 14.48 11.29
C ARG A 370 -2.28 14.55 12.56
N VAL A 371 -2.56 15.53 13.41
CA VAL A 371 -2.05 15.56 14.78
C VAL A 371 -2.93 14.61 15.60
N ARG A 372 -2.29 13.62 16.22
CA ARG A 372 -2.98 12.60 17.01
C ARG A 372 -3.18 13.19 18.41
N ASP A 373 -4.41 13.59 18.74
CA ASP A 373 -4.81 13.75 20.12
C ASP A 373 -5.07 12.33 20.67
N THR A 374 -3.99 11.60 20.95
CA THR A 374 -4.02 10.22 21.45
C THR A 374 -4.91 10.08 22.68
N ASP A 375 -5.00 11.14 23.49
CA ASP A 375 -5.70 11.14 24.76
C ASP A 375 -7.21 11.34 24.65
N LEU A 376 -7.78 11.78 23.53
CA LEU A 376 -9.23 12.00 23.42
C LEU A 376 -9.96 10.77 22.87
N GLY A 377 -9.50 10.24 21.73
CA GLY A 377 -10.15 9.08 21.10
C GLY A 377 -9.93 7.78 21.88
N LEU A 378 -8.73 7.59 22.45
CA LEU A 378 -8.44 6.44 23.31
C LEU A 378 -9.24 6.53 24.61
N ARG A 379 -9.25 7.71 25.24
CA ARG A 379 -9.98 7.92 26.48
C ARG A 379 -11.47 7.74 26.30
N ALA A 380 -12.07 8.26 25.22
CA ALA A 380 -13.47 8.04 24.92
C ALA A 380 -13.79 6.55 24.69
N ALA A 381 -12.96 5.82 23.93
CA ALA A 381 -13.17 4.39 23.68
C ALA A 381 -12.95 3.54 24.95
N VAL A 382 -11.99 3.91 25.79
CA VAL A 382 -11.72 3.27 27.09
C VAL A 382 -12.83 3.59 28.08
N GLU A 383 -13.25 4.84 28.18
CA GLU A 383 -14.37 5.29 29.04
C GLU A 383 -15.67 4.58 28.64
N GLU A 384 -16.00 4.51 27.34
CA GLU A 384 -17.18 3.78 26.84
C GLU A 384 -17.09 2.28 27.15
N HIS A 385 -15.91 1.66 27.01
CA HIS A 385 -15.72 0.25 27.36
C HIS A 385 -15.90 -0.01 28.85
N TRP A 386 -15.36 0.86 29.72
CA TRP A 386 -15.50 0.74 31.17
C TRP A 386 -16.90 1.07 31.67
N GLU A 387 -17.58 2.06 31.09
CA GLU A 387 -18.98 2.37 31.40
C GLU A 387 -19.88 1.17 31.09
N ASN A 388 -19.72 0.56 29.91
CA ASN A 388 -20.50 -0.64 29.54
C ASN A 388 -20.24 -1.83 30.47
N ARG A 389 -19.01 -1.98 30.99
CA ARG A 389 -18.69 -3.00 31.99
C ARG A 389 -19.37 -2.74 33.32
N LEU A 390 -19.36 -1.49 33.79
CA LEU A 390 -20.01 -1.07 35.03
C LEU A 390 -21.53 -1.21 34.96
N THR A 391 -22.15 -0.91 33.81
CA THR A 391 -23.59 -1.12 33.63
C THR A 391 -23.95 -2.61 33.66
N LEU A 392 -23.13 -3.47 33.06
CA LEU A 392 -23.34 -4.92 33.13
C LEU A 392 -23.21 -5.47 34.55
N GLU A 393 -22.23 -4.99 35.34
CA GLU A 393 -22.07 -5.38 36.74
C GLU A 393 -23.26 -4.91 37.59
N ASN A 394 -23.70 -3.66 37.43
CA ASN A 394 -24.88 -3.15 38.13
C ASN A 394 -26.15 -3.93 37.78
N ASP A 395 -26.37 -4.27 36.51
CA ASP A 395 -27.53 -5.06 36.09
C ASP A 395 -27.52 -6.45 36.74
N THR A 396 -26.36 -7.11 36.80
CA THR A 396 -26.20 -8.40 37.50
C THR A 396 -26.40 -8.29 39.02
N GLU A 397 -25.90 -7.23 39.67
CA GLU A 397 -26.15 -7.01 41.09
C GLU A 397 -27.63 -6.72 41.37
N THR A 398 -28.33 -5.98 40.51
CA THR A 398 -29.78 -5.79 40.65
C THR A 398 -30.59 -7.05 40.42
N GLU A 399 -30.21 -7.92 39.48
CA GLU A 399 -30.87 -9.23 39.31
C GLU A 399 -30.66 -10.13 40.53
N ASP A 400 -29.43 -10.19 41.07
CA ASP A 400 -29.12 -10.97 42.27
C ASP A 400 -29.81 -10.42 43.53
N PHE A 401 -29.94 -9.08 43.64
CA PHE A 401 -30.68 -8.45 44.73
C PHE A 401 -32.19 -8.73 44.63
N VAL A 402 -32.76 -8.69 43.43
CA VAL A 402 -34.17 -9.05 43.20
C VAL A 402 -34.43 -10.52 43.53
N ILE A 403 -33.53 -11.44 43.15
CA ILE A 403 -33.65 -12.87 43.47
C ILE A 403 -33.51 -13.12 44.99
N SER A 404 -32.67 -12.37 45.70
CA SER A 404 -32.53 -12.47 47.16
C SER A 404 -33.74 -11.93 47.94
N SER A 405 -34.50 -10.98 47.35
CA SER A 405 -35.68 -10.36 47.99
C SER A 405 -36.99 -11.17 47.83
N VAL A 406 -36.97 -12.19 46.96
CA VAL A 406 -38.13 -13.05 46.64
C VAL A 406 -38.07 -14.41 47.35
N ARG A 407 -37.08 -14.63 48.22
CA ARG A 407 -36.91 -15.90 48.94
C ARG A 407 -37.38 -15.88 50.40
#